data_AF-A0A816BE55-F1
#
_entry.id   AF-A0A816BE55-F1
#
_cell.length_a   1.000
_cell.length_b   1.000
_cell.length_c   1.000
_cell.angle_alpha   90.00
_cell.angle_beta   90.00
_cell.angle_gamma   90.00
#
_symmetry.space_group_name_H-M   'P 1'
#
loop_
_entity.id
_entity.type
_entity.pdbx_description
1 polymer ?
#
loop_
_entity_poly.entity_id
_entity_poly.type
_entity_poly.pdbx_seq_one_letter_code
_entity_poly.pdbx_strand_id
1 'polypeptide(L)'
;MQAQEEDKQKEALSELVDALKKYLDQVKGPWFSGEEFSLADITVAPWINRIYRLEEHRGLTDELVGGRWPEYKRLIKDRASVLKTTSDPQYYEEISQRYLRNEAQSEVAKATRAGKALP
;
A
#
# COMPACT_ATOMS: atom_id res chain seq x y z
N MET A 1 -10.55 7.47 6.32
CA MET A 1 -9.11 7.10 6.26
C MET A 1 -8.72 6.53 7.62
N GLN A 2 -7.97 5.43 7.67
CA GLN A 2 -7.54 4.75 8.91
C GLN A 2 -8.62 4.53 10.00
N ALA A 3 -9.77 4.00 9.60
CA ALA A 3 -10.79 3.58 10.58
C ALA A 3 -10.17 2.60 11.60
N GLN A 4 -10.48 2.79 12.88
CA GLN A 4 -10.01 1.92 13.95
C GLN A 4 -11.06 0.86 14.32
N GLU A 5 -12.30 1.02 13.85
CA GLU A 5 -13.36 0.03 14.03
C GLU A 5 -13.05 -1.20 13.17
N GLU A 6 -13.06 -2.38 13.81
CA GLU A 6 -12.66 -3.64 13.18
C GLU A 6 -13.47 -3.96 11.92
N ASP A 7 -14.79 -3.73 11.96
CA ASP A 7 -15.68 -4.00 10.82
C ASP A 7 -15.32 -3.14 9.60
N LYS A 8 -15.01 -1.85 9.81
CA LYS A 8 -14.58 -0.96 8.72
C LYS A 8 -13.19 -1.31 8.20
N GLN A 9 -12.31 -1.87 9.04
CA GLN A 9 -11.01 -2.36 8.58
C GLN A 9 -11.16 -3.60 7.70
N LYS A 10 -12.04 -4.53 8.07
CA LYS A 10 -12.34 -5.73 7.27
C LYS A 10 -12.95 -5.36 5.93
N GLU A 11 -13.91 -4.43 5.92
CA GLU A 11 -14.51 -3.91 4.68
C GLU A 11 -13.45 -3.29 3.77
N ALA A 12 -12.63 -2.37 4.28
CA ALA A 12 -11.57 -1.73 3.51
C ALA A 12 -10.50 -2.72 3.02
N LEU A 13 -10.16 -3.75 3.81
CA LEU A 13 -9.24 -4.80 3.39
C LEU A 13 -9.83 -5.60 2.23
N SER A 14 -11.11 -5.97 2.29
CA SER A 14 -11.80 -6.69 1.23
C SER A 14 -11.79 -5.89 -0.08
N GLU A 15 -12.16 -4.61 -0.02
CA GLU A 15 -12.15 -3.72 -1.19
C GLU A 15 -10.75 -3.57 -1.80
N LEU A 16 -9.73 -3.42 -0.94
CA LEU A 16 -8.35 -3.35 -1.38
C LEU A 16 -7.90 -4.63 -2.08
N VAL A 17 -8.18 -5.79 -1.49
CA VAL A 17 -7.83 -7.10 -2.07
C VAL A 17 -8.49 -7.27 -3.43
N ASP A 18 -9.78 -6.91 -3.56
CA ASP A 18 -10.49 -6.98 -4.83
C ASP A 18 -9.91 -6.03 -5.88
N ALA A 19 -9.49 -4.83 -5.49
CA ALA A 19 -8.83 -3.89 -6.38
C ALA A 19 -7.45 -4.40 -6.84
N LEU A 20 -6.66 -4.96 -5.93
CA LEU A 20 -5.35 -5.54 -6.24
C LEU A 20 -5.47 -6.75 -7.17
N LYS A 21 -6.47 -7.62 -6.98
CA LYS A 21 -6.77 -8.72 -7.91
C LYS A 21 -7.08 -8.21 -9.30
N LYS A 22 -8.02 -7.27 -9.42
CA LYS A 22 -8.40 -6.66 -10.71
C LYS A 22 -7.22 -6.00 -11.40
N TYR A 23 -6.36 -5.32 -10.64
CA TYR A 23 -5.14 -4.74 -11.18
C TYR A 23 -4.17 -5.82 -11.66
N LEU A 24 -3.92 -6.84 -10.84
CA LEU A 24 -3.00 -7.93 -11.15
C LEU A 24 -3.48 -8.75 -12.36
N ASP A 25 -4.78 -8.92 -12.57
CA ASP A 25 -5.36 -9.58 -13.75
C ASP A 25 -5.06 -8.82 -15.05
N GLN A 26 -4.86 -7.50 -14.98
CA GLN A 26 -4.50 -6.68 -16.14
C GLN A 26 -3.00 -6.63 -16.42
N VAL A 27 -2.15 -7.07 -15.48
CA VAL A 27 -0.70 -7.11 -15.67
C VAL A 27 -0.35 -8.15 -16.73
N LYS A 28 0.18 -7.68 -17.87
CA LYS A 28 0.59 -8.54 -18.99
C LYS A 28 1.91 -9.28 -18.74
N GLY A 29 2.78 -8.70 -17.92
CA GLY A 29 4.04 -9.32 -17.49
C GLY A 29 5.22 -9.01 -18.42
N PRO A 30 6.42 -8.73 -17.86
CA PRO A 30 6.73 -8.56 -16.42
C PRO A 30 6.10 -7.31 -15.79
N TRP A 31 5.76 -6.29 -16.58
CA TRP A 31 5.12 -5.05 -16.12
C TRP A 31 3.66 -4.99 -16.52
N PHE A 32 2.95 -3.95 -16.08
CA PHE A 32 1.53 -3.77 -16.37
C PHE A 32 1.23 -3.85 -17.87
N SER A 33 2.01 -3.14 -18.69
CA SER A 33 1.85 -3.09 -20.15
C SER A 33 2.60 -4.19 -20.91
N GLY A 34 3.34 -5.08 -20.24
CA GLY A 34 4.15 -6.13 -20.87
C GLY A 34 5.63 -5.96 -20.54
N GLU A 35 6.48 -5.98 -21.56
CA GLU A 35 7.94 -5.87 -21.43
C GLU A 35 8.45 -4.50 -20.96
N GLU A 36 7.65 -3.45 -21.17
CA GLU A 36 8.03 -2.07 -20.85
C GLU A 36 7.43 -1.59 -19.53
N PHE A 37 8.28 -1.00 -18.68
CA PHE A 37 7.84 -0.37 -17.45
C PHE A 37 7.14 0.94 -17.75
N SER A 38 5.90 1.08 -17.28
CA SER A 38 4.96 2.09 -17.74
C SER A 38 4.53 3.03 -16.62
N LEU A 39 3.75 4.06 -16.98
CA LEU A 39 3.12 4.96 -16.01
C LEU A 39 2.21 4.20 -15.03
N ALA A 40 1.62 3.08 -15.42
CA ALA A 40 0.80 2.26 -14.53
C ALA A 40 1.64 1.67 -13.39
N ASP A 41 2.83 1.16 -13.69
CA ASP A 41 3.76 0.62 -12.69
C ASP A 41 4.35 1.72 -11.81
N ILE A 42 4.72 2.86 -12.42
CA ILE A 42 5.18 4.07 -11.71
C ILE A 42 4.13 4.53 -10.70
N THR A 43 2.86 4.53 -11.13
CA THR A 43 1.76 4.93 -10.27
C THR A 43 1.72 3.99 -9.09
N VAL A 44 1.61 2.67 -9.23
CA VAL A 44 1.44 1.81 -8.04
C VAL A 44 2.68 1.66 -7.14
N ALA A 45 3.88 1.98 -7.64
CA ALA A 45 5.14 1.72 -6.94
C ALA A 45 5.25 2.30 -5.52
N PRO A 46 4.86 3.57 -5.23
CA PRO A 46 4.93 4.12 -3.87
C PRO A 46 4.04 3.37 -2.87
N TRP A 47 2.91 2.83 -3.32
CA TRP A 47 2.01 2.05 -2.50
C TRP A 47 2.56 0.66 -2.22
N ILE A 48 3.09 -0.03 -3.24
CA ILE A 48 3.73 -1.34 -3.09
C ILE A 48 4.93 -1.29 -2.13
N ASN A 49 5.75 -0.23 -2.20
CA ASN A 49 6.86 -0.06 -1.27
C ASN A 49 6.45 0.07 0.20
N ARG A 50 5.19 0.43 0.46
CA ARG A 50 4.63 0.68 1.80
C ARG A 50 3.60 -0.35 2.23
N ILE A 51 3.36 -1.36 1.40
CA ILE A 51 2.28 -2.32 1.60
C ILE A 51 2.54 -3.27 2.78
N TYR A 52 3.80 -3.45 3.16
CA TYR A 52 4.21 -4.22 4.35
C TYR A 52 3.50 -3.77 5.62
N ARG A 53 3.15 -2.48 5.75
CA ARG A 53 2.40 -1.97 6.91
C ARG A 53 0.99 -2.55 7.00
N LEU A 54 0.38 -2.86 5.85
CA LEU A 54 -0.93 -3.52 5.81
C LEU A 54 -0.78 -5.01 6.08
N GLU A 55 0.33 -5.62 5.67
CA GLU A 55 0.66 -7.00 5.97
C GLU A 55 0.87 -7.20 7.48
N GLU A 56 1.62 -6.30 8.12
CA GLU A 56 1.94 -6.36 9.55
C GLU A 56 0.78 -5.98 10.47
N HIS A 57 -0.09 -5.05 10.05
CA HIS A 57 -1.05 -4.44 10.96
C HIS A 57 -2.51 -4.52 10.51
N ARG A 58 -2.80 -4.92 9.27
CA ARG A 58 -4.15 -4.90 8.71
C ARG A 58 -4.54 -6.22 8.03
N GLY A 59 -3.79 -7.29 8.27
CA GLY A 59 -4.16 -8.65 7.86
C GLY A 59 -4.11 -8.89 6.34
N LEU A 60 -3.44 -8.03 5.57
CA LEU A 60 -3.18 -8.31 4.17
C LEU A 60 -2.16 -9.45 4.05
N THR A 61 -2.43 -10.42 3.20
CA THR A 61 -1.45 -11.47 2.87
C THR A 61 -1.36 -11.62 1.36
N ASP A 62 -0.26 -12.20 0.90
CA ASP A 62 -0.04 -12.37 -0.54
C ASP A 62 -1.01 -13.38 -1.16
N GLU A 63 -1.39 -14.39 -0.39
CA GLU A 63 -2.38 -15.40 -0.77
C GLU A 63 -3.75 -14.80 -1.02
N LEU A 64 -4.12 -13.73 -0.27
CA LEU A 64 -5.38 -13.04 -0.48
C LEU A 64 -5.46 -12.38 -1.85
N VAL A 65 -4.34 -11.89 -2.39
CA VAL A 65 -4.28 -11.21 -3.69
C VAL A 65 -4.08 -12.20 -4.84
N GLY A 66 -3.16 -13.15 -4.70
CA GLY A 66 -2.94 -14.25 -5.66
C GLY A 66 -1.46 -14.58 -5.91
N GLY A 67 -1.19 -15.76 -6.45
CA GLY A 67 0.17 -16.31 -6.54
C GLY A 67 1.19 -15.51 -7.38
N ARG A 68 0.73 -14.64 -8.28
CA ARG A 68 1.61 -13.72 -9.06
C ARG A 68 2.00 -12.45 -8.28
N TRP A 69 1.30 -12.16 -7.18
CA TRP A 69 1.46 -10.91 -6.44
C TRP A 69 2.85 -10.74 -5.80
N PRO A 70 3.45 -11.75 -5.12
CA PRO A 70 4.78 -11.62 -4.54
C PRO A 70 5.83 -11.21 -5.58
N GLU A 71 5.79 -11.85 -6.76
CA GLU A 71 6.76 -11.59 -7.82
C GLU A 71 6.60 -10.18 -8.42
N TYR A 72 5.35 -9.76 -8.67
CA TYR A 72 5.10 -8.40 -9.17
C TYR A 72 5.54 -7.31 -8.17
N LYS A 73 5.26 -7.50 -6.87
CA LYS A 73 5.77 -6.60 -5.82
C LYS A 73 7.30 -6.53 -5.85
N ARG A 74 7.96 -7.68 -5.94
CA ARG A 74 9.42 -7.79 -5.97
C ARG A 74 10.01 -7.04 -7.16
N LEU A 75 9.50 -7.27 -8.37
CA LEU A 75 9.93 -6.57 -9.58
C LEU A 75 9.87 -5.04 -9.45
N ILE A 76 8.80 -4.53 -8.83
CA ILE A 76 8.65 -3.09 -8.59
C ILE A 76 9.64 -2.58 -7.54
N LYS A 77 9.76 -3.27 -6.40
CA LYS A 77 10.65 -2.86 -5.30
C LYS A 77 12.12 -2.88 -5.71
N ASP A 78 12.52 -3.85 -6.54
CA ASP A 78 13.91 -4.03 -6.97
C ASP A 78 14.30 -3.11 -8.13
N ARG A 79 13.35 -2.38 -8.73
CA ARG A 79 13.65 -1.49 -9.84
C ARG A 79 14.56 -0.34 -9.39
N ALA A 80 15.67 -0.15 -10.11
CA ALA A 80 16.69 0.85 -9.76
C ALA A 80 16.14 2.28 -9.56
N SER A 81 15.17 2.72 -10.36
CA SER A 81 14.54 4.05 -10.20
C SER A 81 13.68 4.15 -8.94
N VAL A 82 13.05 3.05 -8.53
CA VAL A 82 12.22 2.97 -7.32
C VAL A 82 13.11 2.96 -6.08
N LEU A 83 14.17 2.15 -6.08
CA LEU A 83 15.15 2.10 -4.99
C LEU A 83 15.79 3.48 -4.74
N LYS A 84 16.22 4.17 -5.80
CA LYS A 84 16.84 5.51 -5.70
C LYS A 84 15.90 6.61 -5.19
N THR A 85 14.60 6.35 -5.11
CA THR A 85 13.57 7.32 -4.70
C THR A 85 12.80 6.88 -3.47
N THR A 86 13.16 5.74 -2.87
CA THR A 86 12.49 5.20 -1.68
C THR A 86 13.44 5.32 -0.49
N SER A 87 13.01 6.05 0.55
CA SER A 87 13.74 6.12 1.82
C SER A 87 13.74 4.76 2.53
N ASP A 88 14.69 4.55 3.43
CA ASP A 88 14.73 3.32 4.22
C ASP A 88 13.45 3.14 5.07
N PRO A 89 12.97 1.90 5.27
CA PRO A 89 11.78 1.60 6.07
C PRO A 89 11.80 2.22 7.49
N GLN A 90 12.98 2.30 8.12
CA GLN A 90 13.17 2.89 9.45
C GLN A 90 12.57 4.30 9.59
N TYR A 91 12.68 5.14 8.55
CA TYR A 91 12.15 6.50 8.56
C TYR A 91 10.62 6.54 8.43
N TYR A 92 10.01 5.50 7.86
CA TYR A 92 8.57 5.38 7.74
C TYR A 92 7.93 4.88 9.03
N GLU A 93 8.62 4.00 9.76
CA GLU A 93 8.09 3.42 10.99
C GLU A 93 7.97 4.48 12.09
N GLU A 94 8.96 5.36 12.26
CA GLU A 94 8.91 6.44 13.25
C GLU A 94 7.67 7.35 13.07
N ILE A 95 7.34 7.67 11.81
CA ILE A 95 6.15 8.48 11.48
C ILE A 95 4.88 7.65 11.68
N SER A 96 4.88 6.39 11.24
CA SER A 96 3.69 5.53 11.21
C SER A 96 3.27 5.08 12.61
N GLN A 97 4.21 4.82 13.52
CA GLN A 97 3.93 4.43 14.91
C GLN A 97 3.03 5.46 15.61
N ARG A 98 3.24 6.76 15.37
CA ARG A 98 2.39 7.82 15.95
C ARG A 98 0.96 7.79 15.39
N TYR A 99 0.77 7.44 14.12
CA TYR A 99 -0.58 7.28 13.54
C TYR A 99 -1.24 5.98 13.99
N LEU A 100 -0.50 4.87 14.04
CA LEU A 100 -0.99 3.55 14.45
C LEU A 100 -1.40 3.52 15.93
N ARG A 101 -0.70 4.24 16.80
CA ARG A 101 -1.05 4.40 18.23
C ARG A 101 -2.12 5.46 18.48
N ASN A 102 -2.63 6.09 17.43
CA ASN A 102 -3.59 7.18 17.54
C ASN A 102 -3.05 8.41 18.34
N GLU A 103 -1.73 8.62 18.32
CA GLU A 103 -1.05 9.70 19.07
C GLU A 103 -0.67 10.89 18.19
N ALA A 104 -0.72 10.74 16.85
CA ALA A 104 -0.37 11.79 15.90
C ALA A 104 -1.21 13.06 16.14
N GLN A 105 -0.55 14.21 16.21
CA GLN A 105 -1.19 15.51 16.45
C GLN A 105 -1.28 16.39 15.20
N SER A 106 -0.98 15.83 14.01
CA SER A 106 -1.13 16.57 12.75
C SER A 106 -2.60 16.91 12.48
N GLU A 107 -2.85 17.99 11.74
CA GLU A 107 -4.21 18.37 11.33
C GLU A 107 -4.88 17.28 10.49
N VAL A 108 -4.09 16.56 9.68
CA VAL A 108 -4.53 15.36 8.94
C VAL A 108 -4.97 14.25 9.89
N ALA A 109 -4.23 13.96 10.97
CA ALA A 109 -4.61 12.94 11.94
C ALA A 109 -5.91 13.31 12.67
N LYS A 110 -6.06 14.59 13.06
CA LYS A 110 -7.27 15.11 13.70
C LYS A 110 -8.48 15.04 12.77
N ALA A 111 -8.32 15.46 11.51
CA ALA A 111 -9.38 15.39 10.50
C ALA A 111 -9.79 13.93 10.22
N THR A 112 -8.80 13.04 10.10
CA THR A 112 -9.02 11.60 9.90
C THR A 112 -9.82 10.97 11.04
N ARG A 113 -9.47 11.26 12.31
CA ARG A 113 -10.23 10.81 13.49
C ARG A 113 -11.65 11.38 13.53
N ALA A 114 -11.80 12.63 13.14
CA ALA A 114 -13.07 13.33 13.12
C ALA A 114 -13.96 12.94 11.93
N GLY A 115 -13.51 12.03 11.05
CA GLY A 115 -14.23 11.66 9.82
C GLY A 115 -14.36 12.82 8.81
N LYS A 116 -13.51 13.84 8.92
CA LYS A 116 -13.53 15.05 8.07
C LYS A 116 -12.60 14.90 6.87
N ALA A 117 -12.87 15.69 5.83
CA ALA A 117 -11.97 15.81 4.68
C ALA A 117 -10.57 16.30 5.11
N LEU A 118 -9.55 15.93 4.34
CA LEU A 118 -8.19 16.38 4.59
C LEU A 118 -8.09 17.91 4.42
N PRO A 119 -7.39 18.62 5.34
CA PRO A 119 -7.10 20.04 5.20
C PRO A 119 -6.10 20.32 4.08
#